data_AF-A0A0W1DG95-F1
#
_entry.id   AF-A0A0W1DG95-F1
#
_cell.length_a   1.000
_cell.length_b   1.000
_cell.length_c   1.000
_cell.angle_alpha   90.00
_cell.angle_beta   90.00
_cell.angle_gamma   90.00
#
_symmetry.space_group_name_H-M   'P 1'
#
loop_
_entity.id
_entity.type
_entity.pdbx_description
1 polymer ?
#
loop_
_entity_poly.entity_id
_entity_poly.type
_entity_poly.pdbx_seq_one_letter_code
_entity_poly.pdbx_strand_id
1 'polypeptide(L)'
;MEDIHGFFRTGTVRGVGNWSETHVSSSSSGGGGYIHNGSGHISAPTVSVSSTTTEVMRFFMEYADDEEEEVTIKGGGFAAREGQRVTVVRIGSRPDWGYNVAYHNHNTGSTFAPDHRLEWPLYKRPSRKMMLFAPIIGAVVSLIIMVELWWLFVVGAFGWAFYAYSRKNGEYQRLKAAVRQRVDELLVDAKAQHGRMKTELKGEAA
;
A
#
# COMPACT_ATOMS: atom_id res chain seq x y z
N MET A 1 -7.61 -20.18 8.01
CA MET A 1 -7.65 -18.85 7.35
C MET A 1 -7.85 -17.86 8.48
N GLU A 2 -7.03 -16.82 8.61
CA GLU A 2 -7.32 -15.76 9.59
C GLU A 2 -8.59 -15.05 9.11
N ASP A 3 -9.59 -14.92 9.97
CA ASP A 3 -10.85 -14.26 9.63
C ASP A 3 -10.58 -12.77 9.43
N ILE A 4 -10.93 -12.28 8.24
CA ILE A 4 -10.78 -10.87 7.88
C ILE A 4 -12.04 -10.16 8.36
N HIS A 5 -11.89 -9.30 9.37
CA HIS A 5 -12.98 -8.48 9.89
C HIS A 5 -12.98 -7.15 9.14
N GLY A 6 -14.07 -6.89 8.41
CA GLY A 6 -14.33 -5.63 7.74
C GLY A 6 -15.45 -4.87 8.44
N PHE A 7 -15.20 -3.61 8.80
CA PHE A 7 -16.19 -2.73 9.41
C PHE A 7 -16.07 -1.33 8.80
N PHE A 8 -17.12 -0.52 8.91
CA PHE A 8 -17.09 0.86 8.44
C PHE A 8 -17.63 1.80 9.51
N ARG A 9 -17.09 3.02 9.56
CA ARG A 9 -17.63 4.09 10.40
C ARG A 9 -17.95 5.29 9.53
N THR A 10 -19.09 5.92 9.80
CA THR A 10 -19.55 7.10 9.07
C THR A 10 -19.64 8.26 10.04
N GLY A 11 -19.00 9.37 9.69
CA GLY A 11 -18.94 10.56 10.54
C GLY A 11 -18.97 11.84 9.71
N THR A 12 -18.92 12.96 10.41
CA THR A 12 -18.85 14.30 9.82
C THR A 12 -17.43 14.83 9.94
N VAL A 13 -16.91 15.42 8.87
CA VAL A 13 -15.59 16.03 8.89
C VAL A 13 -15.64 17.36 9.64
N ARG A 14 -14.82 17.52 10.69
CA ARG A 14 -14.74 18.72 11.52
C ARG A 14 -13.53 19.61 11.24
N GLY A 15 -12.50 19.06 10.63
CA GLY A 15 -11.32 19.84 10.23
C GLY A 15 -10.56 19.14 9.11
N VAL A 16 -9.90 19.92 8.27
CA VAL A 16 -9.09 19.41 7.13
C VAL A 16 -7.78 20.17 7.06
N GLY A 17 -6.68 19.46 6.83
CA GLY A 17 -5.36 20.01 6.54
C GLY A 17 -4.73 19.29 5.35
N ASN A 18 -4.16 20.05 4.41
CA ASN A 18 -3.51 19.53 3.21
C ASN A 18 -2.07 20.03 3.14
N TRP A 19 -1.11 19.14 2.87
CA TRP A 19 0.28 19.49 2.60
C TRP A 19 0.92 18.49 1.62
N SER A 20 2.10 18.82 1.12
CA SER A 20 2.87 17.94 0.23
C SER A 20 4.21 17.58 0.88
N GLU A 21 4.53 16.29 0.88
CA GLU A 21 5.82 15.75 1.34
C GLU A 21 6.71 15.46 0.12
N THR A 22 7.83 16.17 -0.01
CA THR A 22 8.78 15.96 -1.12
C THR A 22 10.02 15.22 -0.62
N HIS A 23 10.24 14.00 -1.11
CA HIS A 23 11.47 13.25 -0.86
C HIS A 23 12.44 13.44 -2.03
N VAL A 24 13.60 14.03 -1.75
CA VAL A 24 14.67 14.23 -2.73
C VAL A 24 15.79 13.23 -2.44
N SER A 25 16.13 12.41 -3.44
CA SER A 25 17.24 11.48 -3.40
C SER A 25 18.27 11.88 -4.46
N SER A 26 19.47 12.23 -4.01
CA SER A 26 20.61 12.48 -4.87
C SER A 26 21.61 11.32 -4.79
N SER A 27 22.09 10.87 -5.95
CA SER A 27 23.23 9.98 -6.05
C SER A 27 24.30 10.66 -6.88
N SER A 28 25.54 10.64 -6.37
CA SER A 28 26.70 11.12 -7.10
C SER A 28 27.66 9.97 -7.27
N SER A 29 28.06 9.69 -8.51
CA SER A 29 29.17 8.79 -8.80
C SER A 29 30.39 9.63 -9.15
N GLY A 30 31.49 9.40 -8.45
CA GLY A 30 32.73 10.16 -8.56
C GLY A 30 33.35 10.11 -9.96
N GLY A 31 33.91 11.25 -10.35
CA GLY A 31 34.78 11.41 -11.50
C GLY A 31 36.22 11.06 -11.13
N GLY A 32 36.87 10.25 -11.97
CA GLY A 32 38.28 9.88 -11.82
C GLY A 32 39.12 10.52 -12.91
N GLY A 33 40.40 10.74 -12.64
CA GLY A 33 41.32 11.20 -13.66
C GLY A 33 42.77 10.82 -13.37
N TYR A 34 43.52 10.57 -14.43
CA TYR A 34 44.95 10.28 -14.39
C TYR A 34 45.65 11.28 -15.31
N ILE A 35 46.73 11.88 -14.82
CA ILE A 35 47.59 12.80 -15.57
C ILE A 35 49.01 12.28 -15.49
N HIS A 36 49.67 12.15 -16.64
CA HIS A 36 51.10 11.86 -16.73
C HIS A 36 51.75 12.65 -17.88
N ASN A 37 52.88 13.28 -17.54
CA ASN A 37 53.74 14.00 -18.45
C ASN A 37 53.01 15.03 -19.35
N GLY A 38 52.13 15.82 -18.74
CA GLY A 38 51.40 16.90 -19.42
C GLY A 38 50.13 16.47 -20.18
N SER A 39 49.80 15.18 -20.21
CA SER A 39 48.56 14.67 -20.81
C SER A 39 47.78 13.79 -19.83
N GLY A 40 46.46 13.81 -19.90
CA GLY A 40 45.64 13.03 -18.98
C GLY A 40 44.15 13.10 -19.29
N HIS A 41 43.41 12.13 -18.77
CA HIS A 41 41.96 12.05 -18.91
C HIS A 41 41.32 12.37 -17.56
N ILE A 42 40.35 13.28 -17.55
CA ILE A 42 39.55 13.61 -16.37
C ILE A 42 38.10 13.33 -16.72
N SER A 43 37.46 12.42 -15.99
CA SER A 43 36.02 12.22 -16.04
C SER A 43 35.37 13.09 -14.99
N ALA A 44 34.35 13.86 -15.38
CA ALA A 44 33.52 14.60 -14.43
C ALA A 44 32.63 13.63 -13.62
N PRO A 45 32.34 13.95 -12.35
CA PRO A 45 31.36 13.19 -11.57
C PRO A 45 29.97 13.35 -12.19
N THR A 46 29.22 12.25 -12.24
CA THR A 46 27.81 12.27 -12.63
C THR A 46 26.97 12.42 -11.38
N VAL A 47 26.08 13.41 -11.37
CA VAL A 47 25.09 13.61 -10.31
C VAL A 47 23.71 13.30 -10.89
N SER A 48 23.00 12.36 -10.29
CA SER A 48 21.60 12.08 -10.56
C SER A 48 20.77 12.57 -9.39
N VAL A 49 19.72 13.34 -9.67
CA VAL A 49 18.76 13.81 -8.67
C VAL A 49 17.39 13.29 -9.06
N SER A 50 16.75 12.60 -8.13
CA SER A 50 15.36 12.15 -8.25
C SER A 50 14.55 12.76 -7.11
N SER A 51 13.31 13.16 -7.41
CA SER A 51 12.40 13.73 -6.42
C SER A 51 11.04 13.05 -6.53
N THR A 52 10.43 12.73 -5.40
CA THR A 52 9.08 12.18 -5.30
C THR A 52 8.25 13.07 -4.38
N THR A 53 7.23 13.71 -4.93
CA THR A 53 6.26 14.51 -4.17
C THR A 53 5.03 13.67 -3.86
N THR A 54 4.64 13.60 -2.59
CA THR A 54 3.45 12.90 -2.10
C THR A 54 2.49 13.90 -1.47
N GLU A 55 1.29 14.02 -2.02
CA GLU A 55 0.22 14.80 -1.40
C GLU A 55 -0.34 14.08 -0.18
N VAL A 56 -0.52 14.82 0.92
CA VAL A 56 -1.05 14.33 2.18
C VAL A 56 -2.25 15.17 2.59
N MET A 57 -3.38 14.50 2.80
CA MET A 57 -4.58 15.09 3.37
C MET A 57 -4.85 14.47 4.73
N ARG A 58 -5.03 15.31 5.73
CA ARG A 58 -5.48 14.94 7.06
C ARG A 58 -6.85 15.54 7.31
N PHE A 59 -7.74 14.80 7.94
CA PHE A 59 -9.01 15.33 8.40
C PHE A 59 -9.45 14.66 9.70
N PHE A 60 -10.21 15.40 10.49
CA PHE A 60 -10.78 14.93 11.75
C PHE A 60 -12.23 14.57 11.52
N MET A 61 -12.61 13.35 11.89
CA MET A 61 -13.96 12.84 11.79
C MET A 61 -14.58 12.73 13.16
N GLU A 62 -15.76 13.33 13.33
CA GLU A 62 -16.59 13.13 14.51
C GLU A 62 -17.69 12.10 14.19
N TYR A 63 -17.82 11.11 15.06
CA TYR A 63 -18.86 10.08 15.00
C TYR A 63 -20.03 10.41 15.92
N ALA A 64 -21.09 9.59 15.89
CA ALA A 64 -22.31 9.81 16.66
C ALA A 64 -22.12 9.77 18.19
N ASP A 65 -21.00 9.20 18.68
CA ASP A 65 -20.69 9.02 20.10
C ASP A 65 -19.75 10.12 20.65
N ASP A 66 -19.70 11.29 19.98
CA ASP A 66 -18.76 12.41 20.25
C ASP A 66 -17.27 12.00 20.19
N GLU A 67 -16.98 10.83 19.63
CA GLU A 67 -15.62 10.35 19.41
C GLU A 67 -15.05 11.02 18.15
N GLU A 68 -13.94 11.74 18.31
CA GLU A 68 -13.19 12.31 17.19
C GLU A 68 -12.01 11.41 16.81
N GLU A 69 -11.81 11.21 15.52
CA GLU A 69 -10.70 10.44 15.00
C GLU A 69 -9.97 11.17 13.88
N GLU A 70 -8.63 11.19 13.98
CA GLU A 70 -7.76 11.69 12.94
C GLU A 70 -7.58 10.66 11.82
N VAL A 71 -7.84 11.07 10.59
CA VAL A 71 -7.66 10.26 9.39
C VAL A 71 -6.64 10.92 8.47
N THR A 72 -5.58 10.19 8.14
CA THR A 72 -4.54 10.65 7.21
C THR A 72 -4.50 9.81 5.92
N ILE A 73 -4.58 10.49 4.79
CA ILE A 73 -4.54 9.94 3.44
C ILE A 73 -3.29 10.46 2.73
N LYS A 74 -2.54 9.55 2.10
CA LYS A 74 -1.37 9.89 1.29
C LYS A 74 -1.61 9.47 -0.16
N GLY A 75 -1.04 10.22 -1.11
CA GLY A 75 -1.06 9.92 -2.53
C GLY A 75 -2.17 10.63 -3.33
N GLY A 76 -2.82 11.64 -2.75
CA GLY A 76 -3.88 12.41 -3.42
C GLY A 76 -5.14 11.59 -3.74
N GLY A 77 -6.10 12.20 -4.45
CA GLY A 77 -7.25 11.49 -5.03
C GLY A 77 -8.50 11.34 -4.15
N PHE A 78 -8.46 11.76 -2.88
CA PHE A 78 -9.65 11.94 -2.05
C PHE A 78 -9.80 13.43 -1.69
N ALA A 79 -11.04 13.93 -1.73
CA ALA A 79 -11.36 15.29 -1.35
C ALA A 79 -12.52 15.27 -0.37
N ALA A 80 -12.32 15.94 0.78
CA ALA A 80 -13.32 16.17 1.78
C ALA A 80 -13.22 17.60 2.29
N ARG A 81 -14.34 18.17 2.71
CA ARG A 81 -14.43 19.50 3.34
C ARG A 81 -15.14 19.36 4.67
N GLU A 82 -14.93 20.33 5.54
CA GLU A 82 -15.66 20.44 6.80
C GLU A 82 -17.18 20.41 6.57
N GLY A 83 -17.90 19.75 7.48
CA GLY A 83 -19.34 19.53 7.40
C GLY A 83 -19.77 18.42 6.43
N GLN A 84 -18.86 17.84 5.65
CA GLN A 84 -19.21 16.73 4.76
C GLN A 84 -19.22 15.40 5.51
N ARG A 85 -20.12 14.52 5.08
CA ARG A 85 -20.28 13.18 5.64
C ARG A 85 -19.41 12.20 4.87
N VAL A 86 -18.53 11.53 5.61
CA VAL A 86 -17.55 10.59 5.06
C VAL A 86 -17.71 9.24 5.75
N THR A 87 -17.62 8.16 4.97
CA THR A 87 -17.45 6.80 5.49
C THR A 87 -16.00 6.37 5.29
N VAL A 88 -15.44 5.80 6.35
CA VAL A 88 -14.15 5.12 6.34
C VAL A 88 -14.40 3.63 6.46
N VAL A 89 -13.86 2.86 5.52
CA VAL A 89 -13.89 1.39 5.55
C VAL A 89 -12.58 0.89 6.11
N ARG A 90 -12.67 0.03 7.13
CA ARG A 90 -11.55 -0.59 7.82
C ARG A 90 -11.54 -2.09 7.64
N ILE A 91 -10.34 -2.62 7.52
CA ILE A 91 -10.10 -4.06 7.50
C ILE A 91 -8.98 -4.39 8.47
N GLY A 92 -9.22 -5.39 9.32
CA GLY A 92 -8.27 -5.84 10.32
C GLY A 92 -8.46 -7.30 10.71
N SER A 93 -7.51 -7.79 11.51
CA SER A 93 -7.52 -9.15 12.06
C SER A 93 -8.32 -9.26 13.37
N ARG A 94 -8.81 -8.15 13.90
CA ARG A 94 -9.59 -8.08 15.13
C ARG A 94 -10.84 -7.23 14.91
N PRO A 95 -11.93 -7.50 15.65
CA PRO A 95 -13.03 -6.54 15.76
C PRO A 95 -12.49 -5.21 16.31
N ASP A 96 -13.00 -4.09 15.78
CA ASP A 96 -12.71 -2.70 16.16
C ASP A 96 -11.29 -2.17 15.89
N TRP A 97 -10.36 -3.02 15.48
CA TRP A 97 -9.00 -2.60 15.08
C TRP A 97 -8.72 -2.99 13.63
N GLY A 98 -8.39 -2.01 12.80
CA GLY A 98 -8.10 -2.23 11.38
C GLY A 98 -7.53 -1.01 10.68
N TYR A 99 -7.06 -1.23 9.46
CA TYR A 99 -6.47 -0.18 8.63
C TYR A 99 -7.52 0.44 7.74
N ASN A 100 -7.41 1.75 7.55
CA ASN A 100 -8.25 2.49 6.62
C ASN A 100 -7.89 2.11 5.18
N VAL A 101 -8.76 1.33 4.54
CA VAL A 101 -8.54 0.77 3.19
C VAL A 101 -9.30 1.53 2.11
N ALA A 102 -10.45 2.11 2.45
CA ALA A 102 -11.23 2.92 1.52
C ALA A 102 -11.99 4.04 2.23
N TYR A 103 -12.30 5.06 1.43
CA TYR A 103 -12.96 6.29 1.86
C TYR A 103 -14.08 6.61 0.88
N HIS A 104 -15.22 7.02 1.39
CA HIS A 104 -16.35 7.47 0.57
C HIS A 104 -16.89 8.77 1.10
N ASN A 105 -16.97 9.78 0.23
CA ASN A 105 -17.60 11.05 0.53
C ASN A 105 -19.04 11.02 0.00
N HIS A 106 -20.02 11.06 0.91
CA HIS A 106 -21.44 10.99 0.56
C HIS A 106 -21.95 12.26 -0.10
N ASN A 107 -21.30 13.40 0.14
CA ASN A 107 -21.70 14.69 -0.42
C ASN A 107 -21.27 14.82 -1.89
N THR A 108 -20.07 14.36 -2.23
CA THR A 108 -19.52 14.44 -3.60
C THR A 108 -19.73 13.15 -4.39
N GLY A 109 -20.06 12.03 -3.72
CA GLY A 109 -20.11 10.69 -4.31
C GLY A 109 -18.73 10.09 -4.61
N SER A 110 -17.63 10.78 -4.29
CA SER A 110 -16.29 10.30 -4.59
C SER A 110 -15.89 9.14 -3.68
N THR A 111 -15.27 8.12 -4.26
CA THR A 111 -14.76 6.95 -3.54
C THR A 111 -13.27 6.83 -3.82
N PHE A 112 -12.47 6.71 -2.76
CA PHE A 112 -11.02 6.53 -2.86
C PHE A 112 -10.62 5.25 -2.14
N ALA A 113 -10.13 4.27 -2.91
CA ALA A 113 -9.69 2.97 -2.41
C ALA A 113 -8.30 2.65 -3.00
N PRO A 114 -7.22 3.17 -2.39
CA PRO A 114 -5.87 2.99 -2.90
C PRO A 114 -5.43 1.52 -2.77
N ASP A 115 -5.17 0.90 -3.92
CA ASP A 115 -4.75 -0.50 -4.06
C ASP A 115 -3.51 -0.87 -3.20
N HIS A 116 -2.61 0.10 -2.96
CA HIS A 116 -1.38 -0.10 -2.19
C HIS A 116 -1.61 -0.24 -0.68
N ARG A 117 -2.76 0.21 -0.16
CA ARG A 117 -3.11 0.06 1.27
C ARG A 117 -3.65 -1.33 1.61
N LEU A 118 -4.03 -2.08 0.59
CA LEU A 118 -4.41 -3.50 0.73
C LEU A 118 -3.17 -4.39 0.96
N GLU A 119 -1.95 -3.90 0.70
CA GLU A 119 -0.72 -4.72 0.81
C GLU A 119 -0.33 -5.02 2.27
N TRP A 120 -0.78 -4.22 3.24
CA TRP A 120 -0.30 -4.27 4.63
C TRP A 120 -1.00 -5.32 5.52
N PRO A 121 -2.33 -5.54 5.48
CA PRO A 121 -2.92 -6.71 6.16
C PRO A 121 -2.44 -8.03 5.55
N LEU A 122 -1.87 -7.99 4.35
CA LEU A 122 -1.31 -9.12 3.63
C LEU A 122 0.20 -9.24 3.93
N TYR A 123 0.58 -9.58 5.17
CA TYR A 123 1.99 -9.77 5.62
C TYR A 123 2.79 -10.81 4.79
N LYS A 124 2.18 -11.41 3.76
CA LYS A 124 2.74 -12.46 2.92
C LYS A 124 3.00 -12.01 1.48
N ARG A 125 3.44 -10.76 1.25
CA ARG A 125 3.98 -10.42 -0.08
C ARG A 125 5.17 -11.34 -0.35
N PRO A 126 5.16 -12.15 -1.43
CA PRO A 126 6.26 -13.06 -1.71
C PRO A 126 7.53 -12.23 -1.96
N SER A 127 8.54 -12.41 -1.11
CA SER A 127 9.80 -11.67 -1.20
C SER A 127 10.55 -12.09 -2.46
N ARG A 128 10.73 -11.15 -3.40
CA ARG A 128 11.58 -11.33 -4.59
C ARG A 128 13.03 -11.67 -4.23
N LYS A 129 13.47 -11.30 -3.02
CA LYS A 129 14.82 -11.63 -2.52
C LYS A 129 15.04 -13.13 -2.44
N MET A 130 14.01 -13.91 -2.09
CA MET A 130 14.12 -15.37 -2.02
C MET A 130 14.47 -15.97 -3.39
N MET A 131 13.93 -15.41 -4.47
CA MET A 131 14.22 -15.84 -5.83
C MET A 131 15.64 -15.45 -6.30
N LEU A 132 16.16 -14.31 -5.81
CA LEU A 132 17.52 -13.85 -6.10
C LEU A 132 18.59 -14.64 -5.33
N PHE A 133 18.34 -14.98 -4.06
CA PHE A 133 19.33 -15.64 -3.20
C PHE A 133 19.32 -17.17 -3.29
N ALA A 134 18.19 -17.80 -3.68
CA ALA A 134 18.11 -19.25 -3.84
C ALA A 134 19.21 -19.88 -4.74
N PRO A 135 19.53 -19.35 -5.94
CA PRO A 135 20.61 -19.91 -6.76
C PRO A 135 22.00 -19.73 -6.13
N ILE A 136 22.22 -18.62 -5.42
CA ILE A 136 23.49 -18.35 -4.72
C ILE A 136 23.69 -19.36 -3.59
N ILE A 137 22.66 -19.60 -2.79
CA ILE A 137 22.69 -20.60 -1.71
C ILE A 137 22.91 -22.01 -2.30
N GLY A 138 22.22 -22.35 -3.40
CA GLY A 138 22.41 -23.62 -4.10
C GLY A 138 23.85 -23.82 -4.62
N ALA A 139 24.48 -22.76 -5.14
CA ALA A 139 25.86 -22.80 -5.60
C ALA A 139 26.87 -22.96 -4.45
N VAL A 140 26.66 -22.28 -3.32
CA VAL A 140 27.55 -22.40 -2.15
C VAL A 140 27.45 -23.78 -1.50
N VAL A 141 26.25 -24.33 -1.34
CA VAL A 141 26.04 -25.67 -0.76
C VAL A 141 26.60 -26.77 -1.66
N SER A 142 26.49 -26.62 -2.98
CA SER A 142 27.00 -27.62 -3.92
C SER A 142 28.52 -27.69 -3.99
N LEU A 143 29.23 -26.58 -3.77
CA LEU A 143 30.70 -26.57 -3.62
C LEU A 143 31.20 -27.42 -2.45
N ILE A 144 30.36 -27.67 -1.43
CA ILE A 144 30.70 -28.46 -0.23
C ILE A 144 30.40 -29.96 -0.44
N ILE A 145 29.35 -30.30 -1.19
CA ILE A 145 28.83 -31.68 -1.28
C ILE A 145 29.36 -32.42 -2.51
N MET A 146 29.27 -31.82 -3.69
CA MET A 146 29.77 -32.41 -4.94
C MET A 146 29.84 -31.34 -6.03
N VAL A 147 31.07 -30.95 -6.39
CA VAL A 147 31.33 -29.87 -7.35
C VAL A 147 30.79 -30.19 -8.74
N GLU A 148 30.83 -31.44 -9.21
CA GLU A 148 30.39 -31.78 -10.59
C GLU A 148 28.87 -31.68 -10.82
N LEU A 149 28.07 -31.76 -9.76
CA LEU A 149 26.61 -31.74 -9.84
C LEU A 149 25.99 -30.40 -9.40
N TRP A 150 26.81 -29.35 -9.28
CA TRP A 150 26.38 -28.05 -8.77
C TRP A 150 25.20 -27.42 -9.53
N TRP A 151 25.16 -27.61 -10.84
CA TRP A 151 24.10 -27.07 -11.70
C TRP A 151 22.72 -27.68 -11.38
N LEU A 152 22.64 -28.96 -10.99
CA LEU A 152 21.38 -29.59 -10.57
C LEU A 152 20.84 -28.96 -9.29
N PHE A 153 21.71 -28.63 -8.34
CA PHE A 153 21.33 -27.95 -7.11
C PHE A 153 20.88 -26.50 -7.36
N VAL A 154 21.56 -25.79 -8.27
CA VAL A 154 21.15 -24.43 -8.67
C VAL A 154 19.79 -24.44 -9.37
N VAL A 155 19.58 -25.33 -10.34
CA VAL A 155 18.31 -25.45 -11.07
C VAL A 155 17.19 -25.93 -10.14
N GLY A 156 17.47 -26.89 -9.26
CA GLY A 156 16.51 -27.38 -8.27
C GLY A 156 16.10 -26.30 -7.26
N ALA A 157 17.08 -25.56 -6.71
CA ALA A 157 16.82 -24.46 -5.77
C ALA A 157 16.04 -23.32 -6.43
N PHE A 158 16.39 -22.97 -7.68
CA PHE A 158 15.67 -21.96 -8.44
C PHE A 158 14.25 -22.41 -8.78
N GLY A 159 14.06 -23.65 -9.23
CA GLY A 159 12.74 -24.22 -9.53
C GLY A 159 11.84 -24.28 -8.29
N TRP A 160 12.39 -24.69 -7.14
CA TRP A 160 11.67 -24.68 -5.87
C TRP A 160 11.31 -23.25 -5.43
N ALA A 161 12.25 -22.31 -5.50
CA ALA A 161 12.01 -20.92 -5.16
C ALA A 161 10.96 -20.28 -6.08
N PHE A 162 11.00 -20.58 -7.38
CA PHE A 162 10.00 -20.14 -8.35
C PHE A 162 8.63 -20.74 -8.07
N TYR A 163 8.54 -22.04 -7.78
CA TYR A 163 7.30 -22.69 -7.40
C TYR A 163 6.69 -22.10 -6.12
N ALA A 164 7.51 -21.92 -5.08
CA ALA A 164 7.10 -21.30 -3.82
C ALA A 164 6.66 -19.85 -4.01
N TYR A 165 7.36 -19.09 -4.86
CA TYR A 165 7.00 -17.73 -5.23
C TYR A 165 5.66 -17.68 -5.99
N SER A 166 5.48 -18.53 -6.99
CA SER A 166 4.27 -18.60 -7.81
C SER A 166 3.05 -18.97 -6.97
N ARG A 167 3.17 -19.97 -6.09
CA ARG A 167 2.10 -20.38 -5.17
C ARG A 167 1.68 -19.24 -4.23
N LYS A 168 2.66 -18.58 -3.59
CA LYS A 168 2.39 -17.44 -2.70
C LYS A 168 1.80 -16.24 -3.44
N ASN A 169 2.22 -16.00 -4.69
CA ASN A 169 1.66 -14.93 -5.51
C ASN A 169 0.19 -15.20 -5.86
N GLY A 170 -0.16 -16.45 -6.19
CA GLY A 170 -1.55 -16.84 -6.43
C GLY A 170 -2.45 -16.66 -5.20
N GLU A 171 -1.98 -17.07 -4.02
CA GLU A 171 -2.69 -16.85 -2.75
C GLU A 171 -2.86 -15.35 -2.44
N TYR A 172 -1.80 -14.55 -2.66
CA TYR A 172 -1.83 -13.10 -2.47
C TYR A 172 -2.89 -12.42 -3.35
N GLN A 173 -2.96 -12.77 -4.65
CA GLN A 173 -3.94 -12.19 -5.56
C GLN A 173 -5.38 -12.57 -5.18
N ARG A 174 -5.62 -13.82 -4.77
CA ARG A 174 -6.94 -14.26 -4.28
C ARG A 174 -7.34 -13.49 -3.03
N LEU A 175 -6.41 -13.29 -2.10
CA LEU A 175 -6.67 -12.56 -0.87
C LEU A 175 -6.92 -11.07 -1.15
N LYS A 176 -6.14 -10.45 -2.04
CA LYS A 176 -6.38 -9.07 -2.49
C LYS A 176 -7.76 -8.92 -3.14
N ALA A 177 -8.18 -9.89 -3.97
CA ALA A 177 -9.49 -9.88 -4.60
C ALA A 177 -10.63 -10.04 -3.57
N ALA A 178 -10.49 -10.95 -2.61
CA ALA A 178 -11.48 -11.14 -1.55
C ALA A 178 -11.62 -9.90 -0.66
N VAL A 179 -10.50 -9.27 -0.30
CA VAL A 179 -10.50 -8.01 0.47
C VAL A 179 -11.18 -6.90 -0.33
N ARG A 180 -10.88 -6.77 -1.63
CA ARG A 180 -11.50 -5.77 -2.50
C ARG A 180 -13.01 -5.97 -2.59
N GLN A 181 -13.46 -7.20 -2.82
CA GLN A 181 -14.87 -7.53 -2.85
C GLN A 181 -15.54 -7.17 -1.51
N ARG A 182 -14.90 -7.47 -0.38
CA ARG A 182 -15.45 -7.12 0.93
C ARG A 182 -15.53 -5.60 1.15
N VAL A 183 -14.54 -4.85 0.69
CA VAL A 183 -14.59 -3.37 0.71
C VAL A 183 -15.76 -2.86 -0.12
N ASP A 184 -15.94 -3.40 -1.33
CA ASP A 184 -17.01 -2.98 -2.23
C ASP A 184 -18.40 -3.27 -1.64
N GLU A 185 -18.58 -4.43 -1.00
CA GLU A 185 -19.79 -4.77 -0.25
C GLU A 185 -20.07 -3.76 0.88
N LEU A 186 -19.07 -3.47 1.72
CA LEU A 186 -19.21 -2.52 2.83
C LEU A 186 -19.49 -1.09 2.33
N LEU A 187 -18.95 -0.71 1.18
CA LEU A 187 -19.24 0.57 0.54
C LEU A 187 -20.68 0.65 0.04
N VAL A 188 -21.22 -0.44 -0.51
CA VAL A 188 -22.63 -0.51 -0.93
C VAL A 188 -23.55 -0.40 0.29
N ASP A 189 -23.25 -1.12 1.36
CA ASP A 189 -24.01 -1.07 2.61
C ASP A 189 -23.99 0.33 3.23
N ALA A 190 -22.82 0.97 3.28
CA ALA A 190 -22.67 2.33 3.79
C ALA A 190 -23.47 3.36 2.97
N LYS A 191 -23.46 3.23 1.63
CA LYS A 191 -24.27 4.08 0.74
C LYS A 191 -25.77 3.85 0.96
N ALA A 192 -26.19 2.60 1.12
CA ALA A 192 -27.59 2.25 1.38
C ALA A 192 -28.08 2.81 2.72
N GLN A 193 -27.26 2.70 3.78
CA GLN A 193 -27.58 3.26 5.10
C GLN A 193 -27.74 4.79 5.04
N HIS A 194 -26.87 5.48 4.30
CA HIS A 194 -27.01 6.93 4.11
C HIS A 194 -28.29 7.29 3.35
N GLY A 195 -28.64 6.53 2.31
CA GLY A 195 -29.89 6.71 1.57
C GLY A 195 -31.13 6.58 2.45
N ARG A 196 -31.18 5.57 3.35
CA ARG A 196 -32.29 5.37 4.29
C ARG A 196 -32.47 6.55 5.25
N MET A 197 -31.38 6.99 5.90
CA MET A 197 -31.44 8.15 6.81
C MET A 197 -31.95 9.42 6.13
N LYS A 198 -31.54 9.65 4.87
CA LYS A 198 -31.98 10.83 4.11
C LYS A 198 -33.48 10.80 3.80
N THR A 199 -34.04 9.62 3.59
CA THR A 199 -35.48 9.44 3.35
C THR A 199 -36.29 9.60 4.63
N GLU A 200 -35.82 9.07 5.76
CA GLU A 200 -36.45 9.23 7.08
C GLU A 200 -36.52 10.71 7.49
N LEU A 201 -35.40 11.44 7.40
CA LEU A 201 -35.36 12.88 7.69
C LEU A 201 -36.28 13.72 6.80
N LYS A 202 -36.50 13.30 5.56
CA LYS A 202 -37.45 13.98 4.65
C LYS A 202 -38.90 13.65 4.96
N GLY A 203 -39.18 12.46 5.52
CA GLY A 203 -40.51 12.03 5.93
C GLY A 203 -40.97 12.69 7.23
N GLU A 204 -40.07 13.00 8.16
CA GLU A 204 -40.39 13.74 9.40
C GLU A 204 -40.54 15.25 9.19
N ALA A 205 -39.97 15.79 8.11
CA ALA A 205 -40.04 17.22 7.78
C ALA A 205 -41.23 17.60 6.87
N ALA A 206 -42.11 16.64 6.54
CA ALA A 206 -43.29 16.81 5.68
C ALA A 206 -44.57 16.60 6.48
#